data_AF-A0AAV1IJS5-F1
#
_entry.id   AF-A0AAV1IJS5-F1
#
_cell.length_a   1.000
_cell.length_b   1.000
_cell.length_c   1.000
_cell.angle_alpha   90.00
_cell.angle_beta   90.00
_cell.angle_gamma   90.00
#
_symmetry.space_group_name_H-M   'P 1'
#
loop_
_entity.id
_entity.type
_entity.pdbx_description
1 polymer ?
#
loop_
_entity_poly.entity_id
_entity_poly.type
_entity_poly.pdbx_seq_one_letter_code
_entity_poly.pdbx_strand_id
1 'polypeptide(L)'
;MTGCHKTADWQAIGLYHSFLRSQQPGRFVRIAACLPGENAPTKLVPTWTTQGVIELDHVVYPLFNKPWALSMYLRHAHVTEDYILVLDSDMLLRRPMLPAHFRVSESTAAAENMWYLEDLNTILVPELMPDLAVKLDNDAVPGKGRRADEVGEFYLMHRKDWAVVAPKWYQHSLPVMKMMLHKPQLWQERNLTQTKPWYGEMYAYTLATAEAGVSHLATNSTVFHMRYYHPHGDPHLSHYAWYAEVSNMSRQWEGKSWQWNKHDYKDFEVELCPRWNAKQGLFPDPPLPSELTTKGGDFIRDLLSIEAVALLNEAFCRLHHLRHCSKYDAAAREQCAKVEQLNREIARAWQGLRQQPGGLHCVDMLPEGVCRKDTCHMKRLKYSEMRNYCRKTCDYCEGP
;
A
#
# COMPACT_ATOMS: atom_id res chain seq x y z
N MET A 1 7.34 3.17 6.52
CA MET A 1 8.14 3.91 7.55
C MET A 1 7.20 4.77 8.37
N THR A 2 7.49 5.07 9.65
CA THR A 2 6.48 5.68 10.55
C THR A 2 7.03 6.64 11.59
N GLY A 3 6.13 7.41 12.23
CA GLY A 3 6.40 8.12 13.48
C GLY A 3 6.33 7.21 14.71
N CYS A 4 6.41 7.80 15.91
CA CYS A 4 6.46 7.07 17.18
C CYS A 4 5.18 7.29 18.01
N HIS A 5 4.06 6.92 17.40
CA HIS A 5 2.71 7.02 17.97
C HIS A 5 1.94 5.70 17.82
N LYS A 6 0.84 5.56 18.57
CA LYS A 6 0.04 4.32 18.64
C LYS A 6 -0.41 3.81 17.26
N THR A 7 -0.86 4.69 16.37
CA THR A 7 -1.22 4.30 14.99
C THR A 7 -0.08 3.62 14.25
N ALA A 8 1.12 4.20 14.35
CA ALA A 8 2.30 3.68 13.70
C ALA A 8 2.72 2.31 14.28
N ASP A 9 2.49 2.09 15.57
CA ASP A 9 2.79 0.82 16.24
C ASP A 9 1.89 -0.30 15.74
N TRP A 10 0.56 -0.13 15.79
CA TRP A 10 -0.35 -1.20 15.37
C TRP A 10 -0.23 -1.49 13.87
N GLN A 11 0.04 -0.48 13.05
CA GLN A 11 0.31 -0.65 11.62
C GLN A 11 1.59 -1.46 11.39
N ALA A 12 2.68 -1.14 12.10
CA ALA A 12 3.93 -1.87 11.99
C ALA A 12 3.81 -3.32 12.47
N ILE A 13 3.03 -3.59 13.52
CA ILE A 13 2.73 -4.95 14.00
C ILE A 13 2.02 -5.75 12.90
N GLY A 14 1.02 -5.16 12.25
CA GLY A 14 0.32 -5.73 11.10
C GLY A 14 1.25 -6.08 9.94
N LEU A 15 2.04 -5.10 9.50
CA LEU A 15 2.97 -5.28 8.40
C LEU A 15 4.04 -6.33 8.72
N TYR A 16 4.63 -6.31 9.92
CA TYR A 16 5.62 -7.31 10.34
C TYR A 16 5.04 -8.73 10.37
N HIS A 17 3.82 -8.89 10.91
CA HIS A 17 3.16 -10.19 10.88
C HIS A 17 2.89 -10.66 9.44
N SER A 18 2.45 -9.77 8.56
CA SER A 18 2.22 -10.10 7.14
C SER A 18 3.51 -10.46 6.39
N PHE A 19 4.65 -9.84 6.75
CA PHE A 19 5.97 -10.23 6.27
C PHE A 19 6.29 -11.69 6.64
N LEU A 20 6.07 -12.06 7.91
CA LEU A 20 6.29 -13.43 8.38
C LEU A 20 5.33 -14.41 7.70
N ARG A 21 4.03 -14.07 7.64
CA ARG A 21 2.96 -14.92 7.08
C ARG A 21 3.14 -15.14 5.57
N SER A 22 3.57 -14.13 4.83
CA SER A 22 3.82 -14.23 3.38
C SER A 22 5.09 -15.02 3.05
N GLN A 23 5.94 -15.31 4.04
CA GLN A 23 7.26 -15.92 3.84
C GLN A 23 8.16 -15.07 2.94
N GLN A 24 8.04 -13.74 3.05
CA GLN A 24 8.94 -12.82 2.37
C GLN A 24 10.39 -13.11 2.83
N PRO A 25 11.32 -13.41 1.90
CA PRO A 25 12.71 -13.61 2.28
C PRO A 25 13.38 -12.29 2.67
N GLY A 26 14.43 -12.39 3.49
CA GLY A 26 15.25 -11.27 3.94
C GLY A 26 14.98 -10.87 5.39
N ARG A 27 15.40 -9.65 5.74
CA ARG A 27 15.20 -9.07 7.08
C ARG A 27 14.10 -8.00 7.03
N PHE A 28 13.30 -7.94 8.09
CA PHE A 28 12.33 -6.88 8.32
C PHE A 28 12.85 -5.90 9.38
N VAL A 29 12.72 -4.61 9.11
CA VAL A 29 12.95 -3.54 10.08
C VAL A 29 11.93 -2.43 9.87
N ARG A 30 11.31 -1.98 10.97
CA ARG A 30 10.59 -0.71 10.99
C ARG A 30 11.62 0.41 11.13
N ILE A 31 11.60 1.36 10.21
CA ILE A 31 12.32 2.64 10.38
C ILE A 31 11.33 3.64 10.99
N ALA A 32 11.62 4.08 12.21
CA ALA A 32 10.78 5.00 12.98
C ALA A 32 11.48 6.36 13.18
N ALA A 33 10.84 7.43 12.73
CA ALA A 33 11.30 8.80 12.86
C ALA A 33 10.55 9.47 14.02
N CYS A 34 11.13 9.46 15.21
CA CYS A 34 10.47 9.95 16.42
C CYS A 34 10.69 11.45 16.60
N LEU A 35 9.63 12.16 16.97
CA LEU A 35 9.71 13.55 17.39
C LEU A 35 10.02 13.69 18.89
N PRO A 36 10.58 14.82 19.33
CA PRO A 36 10.73 15.10 20.75
C PRO A 36 9.37 15.00 21.48
N GLY A 37 9.34 14.22 22.57
CA GLY A 37 8.13 14.00 23.38
C GLY A 37 7.22 12.85 22.93
N GLU A 38 7.53 12.19 21.81
CA GLU A 38 6.83 10.96 21.43
C GLU A 38 7.26 9.75 22.28
N ASN A 39 6.38 8.75 22.35
CA ASN A 39 6.67 7.50 23.06
C ASN A 39 7.71 6.66 22.31
N ALA A 40 8.39 5.77 23.03
CA ALA A 40 9.22 4.76 22.37
C ALA A 40 8.34 3.83 21.52
N PRO A 41 8.78 3.44 20.31
CA PRO A 41 8.05 2.47 19.49
C PRO A 41 7.83 1.14 20.22
N THR A 42 6.76 0.44 19.84
CA THR A 42 6.49 -0.93 20.30
C THR A 42 7.71 -1.85 20.15
N LYS A 43 7.93 -2.72 21.15
CA LYS A 43 8.98 -3.76 21.12
C LYS A 43 8.57 -5.02 20.36
N LEU A 44 7.32 -5.11 19.90
CA LEU A 44 6.81 -6.27 19.18
C LEU A 44 7.37 -6.39 17.75
N VAL A 45 8.02 -5.33 17.25
CA VAL A 45 8.54 -5.24 15.90
C VAL A 45 10.01 -4.82 15.94
N PRO A 46 10.93 -5.50 15.22
CA PRO A 46 12.30 -5.03 15.06
C PRO A 46 12.31 -3.61 14.50
N THR A 47 12.82 -2.65 15.28
CA THR A 47 12.71 -1.23 14.97
C THR A 47 14.06 -0.55 15.06
N TRP A 48 14.37 0.27 14.06
CA TRP A 48 15.48 1.20 14.05
C TRP A 48 14.93 2.63 14.14
N THR A 49 15.46 3.44 15.06
CA THR A 49 14.95 4.77 15.36
C THR A 49 15.91 5.88 14.93
N THR A 50 15.34 7.00 14.52
CA THR A 50 16.06 8.25 14.28
C THR A 50 15.23 9.44 14.77
N GLN A 51 15.87 10.59 14.96
CA GLN A 51 15.16 11.84 15.13
C GLN A 51 14.39 12.19 13.85
N GLY A 52 13.11 12.52 14.02
CA GLY A 52 12.23 12.97 12.95
C GLY A 52 12.45 14.43 12.57
N VAL A 53 12.12 14.73 11.32
CA VAL A 53 12.13 16.06 10.71
C VAL A 53 10.72 16.34 10.20
N ILE A 54 10.06 17.31 10.81
CA ILE A 54 8.71 17.76 10.42
C ILE A 54 8.68 19.16 9.84
N GLU A 55 9.74 19.95 10.04
CA GLU A 55 9.82 21.31 9.55
C GLU A 55 11.19 21.55 8.94
N LEU A 56 11.21 22.17 7.76
CA LEU A 56 12.41 22.63 7.07
C LEU A 56 12.10 23.98 6.44
N ASP A 57 12.92 24.99 6.73
CA ASP A 57 12.80 26.33 6.15
C ASP A 57 11.35 26.86 6.17
N HIS A 58 10.74 26.81 7.37
CA HIS A 58 9.36 27.21 7.66
C HIS A 58 8.25 26.42 6.94
N VAL A 59 8.60 25.31 6.26
CA VAL A 59 7.63 24.38 5.68
C VAL A 59 7.42 23.22 6.64
N VAL A 60 6.22 23.11 7.21
CA VAL A 60 5.81 21.98 8.04
C VAL A 60 5.28 20.86 7.14
N TYR A 61 6.00 19.75 7.07
CA TYR A 61 5.65 18.60 6.26
C TYR A 61 6.10 17.28 6.91
N PRO A 62 5.18 16.54 7.55
CA PRO A 62 5.52 15.29 8.23
C PRO A 62 6.13 14.21 7.34
N LEU A 63 5.88 14.27 6.03
CA LEU A 63 6.39 13.28 5.09
C LEU A 63 7.85 13.50 4.72
N PHE A 64 8.52 14.58 5.19
CA PHE A 64 9.98 14.66 5.18
C PHE A 64 10.63 13.48 5.93
N ASN A 65 9.93 12.93 6.93
CA ASN A 65 10.42 11.82 7.75
C ASN A 65 10.75 10.57 6.94
N LYS A 66 9.96 10.23 5.92
CA LYS A 66 10.15 8.99 5.15
C LYS A 66 11.51 8.97 4.41
N PRO A 67 11.81 9.93 3.52
CA PRO A 67 13.12 9.98 2.86
C PRO A 67 14.26 10.27 3.83
N TRP A 68 14.05 11.13 4.84
CA TRP A 68 15.07 11.42 5.86
C TRP A 68 15.47 10.16 6.63
N ALA A 69 14.50 9.43 7.17
CA ALA A 69 14.76 8.28 8.02
C ALA A 69 15.33 7.11 7.22
N LEU A 70 14.91 6.93 5.97
CA LEU A 70 15.55 5.97 5.06
C LEU A 70 17.01 6.33 4.81
N SER A 71 17.30 7.60 4.53
CA SER A 71 18.68 8.09 4.33
C SER A 71 19.54 7.91 5.57
N MET A 72 18.99 8.15 6.77
CA MET A 72 19.69 7.91 8.04
C MET A 72 19.95 6.42 8.27
N TYR A 73 18.94 5.56 8.04
CA TYR A 73 19.07 4.12 8.21
C TYR A 73 20.15 3.55 7.29
N LEU A 74 20.11 3.88 5.99
CA LEU A 74 21.09 3.39 5.02
C LEU A 74 22.52 3.85 5.31
N ARG A 75 22.70 5.00 5.97
CA ARG A 75 24.02 5.53 6.35
C ARG A 75 24.61 4.89 7.60
N HIS A 76 23.77 4.54 8.58
CA HIS A 76 24.25 4.17 9.92
C HIS A 76 23.97 2.71 10.29
N ALA A 77 23.03 2.05 9.62
CA ALA A 77 22.72 0.64 9.87
C ALA A 77 23.56 -0.28 8.98
N HIS A 78 23.86 -1.47 9.48
CA HIS A 78 24.53 -2.51 8.71
C HIS A 78 23.52 -3.29 7.86
N VAL A 79 23.34 -2.84 6.61
CA VAL A 79 22.45 -3.46 5.62
C VAL A 79 23.25 -4.33 4.66
N THR A 80 23.01 -5.64 4.69
CA THR A 80 23.72 -6.64 3.87
C THR A 80 22.94 -7.10 2.65
N GLU A 81 21.64 -6.84 2.61
CA GLU A 81 20.76 -7.21 1.50
C GLU A 81 21.09 -6.42 0.23
N ASP A 82 21.06 -7.10 -0.92
CA ASP A 82 21.29 -6.46 -2.22
C ASP A 82 20.08 -5.65 -2.69
N TYR A 83 18.87 -6.07 -2.33
CA TYR A 83 17.63 -5.38 -2.69
C TYR A 83 16.88 -4.98 -1.43
N ILE A 84 16.32 -3.77 -1.46
CA ILE A 84 15.55 -3.23 -0.34
C ILE A 84 14.16 -2.86 -0.87
N LEU A 85 13.15 -3.45 -0.23
CA LEU A 85 11.74 -3.10 -0.40
C LEU A 85 11.34 -2.10 0.68
N VAL A 86 10.91 -0.92 0.27
CA VAL A 86 10.34 0.10 1.15
C VAL A 86 8.82 0.07 1.00
N LEU A 87 8.13 -0.10 2.13
CA LEU A 87 6.67 -0.10 2.23
C LEU A 87 6.19 0.98 3.22
N ASP A 88 5.00 1.50 2.96
CA ASP A 88 4.24 2.24 3.95
C ASP A 88 3.64 1.31 5.01
N SER A 89 3.44 1.83 6.21
CA SER A 89 3.02 1.02 7.35
C SER A 89 1.58 0.57 7.27
N ASP A 90 0.76 1.31 6.53
CA ASP A 90 -0.63 0.98 6.27
C ASP A 90 -0.82 -0.04 5.14
N MET A 91 0.19 -0.87 4.91
CA MET A 91 0.18 -1.97 3.95
C MET A 91 0.34 -3.33 4.65
N LEU A 92 -0.14 -4.38 3.99
CA LEU A 92 0.07 -5.78 4.38
C LEU A 92 0.61 -6.57 3.19
N LEU A 93 1.64 -7.38 3.42
CA LEU A 93 2.14 -8.34 2.46
C LEU A 93 1.22 -9.57 2.40
N ARG A 94 0.62 -9.79 1.23
CA ARG A 94 -0.16 -11.01 0.94
C ARG A 94 0.71 -12.09 0.32
N ARG A 95 1.72 -11.69 -0.46
CA ARG A 95 2.64 -12.57 -1.18
C ARG A 95 4.05 -11.99 -1.20
N PRO A 96 5.10 -12.84 -1.34
CA PRO A 96 6.45 -12.35 -1.50
C PRO A 96 6.62 -11.42 -2.71
N MET A 97 7.32 -10.31 -2.50
CA MET A 97 7.77 -9.38 -3.51
C MET A 97 9.27 -9.61 -3.75
N LEU A 98 9.58 -10.41 -4.78
CA LEU A 98 10.95 -10.77 -5.13
C LEU A 98 11.44 -9.89 -6.27
N PRO A 99 12.68 -9.36 -6.24
CA PRO A 99 13.25 -8.57 -7.33
C PRO A 99 13.08 -9.21 -8.72
N ALA A 100 13.23 -10.53 -8.81
CA ALA A 100 13.04 -11.30 -10.03
C ALA A 100 11.62 -11.21 -10.62
N HIS A 101 10.58 -11.18 -9.79
CA HIS A 101 9.19 -11.02 -10.25
C HIS A 101 8.96 -9.67 -10.93
N PHE A 102 9.70 -8.65 -10.47
CA PHE A 102 9.60 -7.29 -10.98
C PHE A 102 10.69 -6.93 -11.98
N ARG A 103 11.59 -7.88 -12.32
CA ARG A 103 12.75 -7.68 -13.21
C ARG A 103 13.68 -6.54 -12.75
N VAL A 104 13.75 -6.32 -11.44
CA VAL A 104 14.59 -5.27 -10.85
C VAL A 104 16.05 -5.71 -10.84
N SER A 105 16.92 -4.79 -11.26
CA SER A 105 18.38 -4.86 -11.28
C SER A 105 18.99 -3.49 -10.94
N GLU A 106 20.31 -3.36 -10.86
CA GLU A 106 20.97 -2.05 -10.66
C GLU A 106 20.48 -1.02 -11.70
N SER A 107 20.26 0.22 -11.24
CA SER A 107 19.71 1.33 -12.03
C SER A 107 18.26 1.13 -12.52
N THR A 108 17.54 0.16 -11.94
CA THR A 108 16.09 0.02 -12.14
C THR A 108 15.36 -0.11 -10.81
N ALA A 109 14.12 0.35 -10.76
CA ALA A 109 13.26 0.28 -9.59
C ALA A 109 11.87 -0.20 -9.97
N ALA A 110 11.22 -0.99 -9.14
CA ALA A 110 9.80 -1.29 -9.28
C ALA A 110 8.98 -0.50 -8.25
N ALA A 111 7.86 0.01 -8.72
CA ALA A 111 6.89 0.77 -7.94
C ALA A 111 5.50 0.67 -8.62
N GLU A 112 4.44 0.99 -7.89
CA GLU A 112 3.10 1.00 -8.47
C GLU A 112 2.91 2.28 -9.30
N ASN A 113 2.27 2.14 -10.46
CA ASN A 113 1.86 3.25 -11.29
C ASN A 113 0.75 4.05 -10.59
N MET A 114 0.99 5.35 -10.47
CA MET A 114 0.10 6.30 -9.83
C MET A 114 -0.46 7.21 -10.90
N TRP A 115 -1.36 6.67 -11.70
CA TRP A 115 -1.98 7.34 -12.86
C TRP A 115 -2.64 8.68 -12.53
N TYR A 116 -2.90 8.98 -11.26
CA TYR A 116 -3.47 10.23 -10.80
C TYR A 116 -2.41 11.28 -10.41
N LEU A 117 -1.12 10.93 -10.37
CA LEU A 117 -0.01 11.88 -10.23
C LEU A 117 0.26 12.56 -11.57
N GLU A 118 -0.78 13.09 -12.20
CA GLU A 118 -0.66 13.86 -13.42
C GLU A 118 0.32 15.03 -13.17
N ASP A 119 1.08 15.40 -14.19
CA ASP A 119 1.89 16.62 -14.27
C ASP A 119 3.32 16.62 -13.74
N LEU A 120 3.86 15.46 -13.36
CA LEU A 120 5.28 15.40 -13.02
C LEU A 120 6.15 15.83 -14.22
N ASN A 121 5.90 15.25 -15.40
CA ASN A 121 6.71 15.49 -16.59
C ASN A 121 6.39 16.81 -17.30
N THR A 122 5.19 17.37 -17.09
CA THR A 122 4.73 18.59 -17.78
C THR A 122 4.94 19.88 -16.95
N ILE A 123 5.05 19.79 -15.62
CA ILE A 123 5.19 20.95 -14.72
C ILE A 123 6.43 20.83 -13.84
N LEU A 124 6.49 19.80 -12.99
CA LEU A 124 7.50 19.69 -11.95
C LEU A 124 8.90 19.53 -12.50
N VAL A 125 9.08 18.60 -13.45
CA VAL A 125 10.35 18.31 -14.08
C VAL A 125 10.90 19.53 -14.83
N PRO A 126 10.14 20.23 -15.71
CA PRO A 126 10.61 21.46 -16.34
C PRO A 126 11.01 22.57 -15.37
N GLU A 127 10.26 22.76 -14.28
CA GLU A 127 10.49 23.85 -13.33
C GLU A 127 11.66 23.57 -12.37
N LEU A 128 11.74 22.34 -11.82
CA LEU A 128 12.70 21.98 -10.79
C LEU A 128 13.97 21.34 -11.35
N MET A 129 13.90 20.78 -12.55
CA MET A 129 15.00 20.06 -13.19
C MET A 129 15.05 20.31 -14.72
N PRO A 130 15.17 21.58 -15.17
CA PRO A 130 15.08 21.94 -16.59
C PRO A 130 16.09 21.18 -17.48
N ASP A 131 17.31 20.95 -17.00
CA ASP A 131 18.34 20.19 -17.73
C ASP A 131 17.99 18.70 -17.90
N LEU A 132 17.20 18.15 -16.97
CA LEU A 132 16.72 16.77 -17.03
C LEU A 132 15.46 16.66 -17.88
N ALA A 133 14.58 17.68 -17.86
CA ALA A 133 13.38 17.74 -18.67
C ALA A 133 13.67 17.50 -20.16
N VAL A 134 14.71 18.15 -20.69
CA VAL A 134 15.17 17.99 -22.09
C VAL A 134 15.58 16.53 -22.41
N LYS A 135 16.01 15.75 -21.41
CA LYS A 135 16.44 14.36 -21.57
C LYS A 135 15.32 13.33 -21.36
N LEU A 136 14.22 13.72 -20.71
CA LEU A 136 13.12 12.81 -20.35
C LEU A 136 12.12 12.59 -21.49
N ASP A 137 12.00 13.54 -22.42
CA ASP A 137 11.01 13.52 -23.50
C ASP A 137 11.17 12.38 -24.54
N ASN A 138 12.24 11.58 -24.49
CA ASN A 138 12.57 10.64 -25.58
C ASN A 138 12.83 9.17 -25.21
N ASP A 139 12.99 8.78 -23.94
CA ASP A 139 13.63 7.49 -23.62
C ASP A 139 12.81 6.59 -22.69
N ALA A 140 11.76 5.96 -23.22
CA ALA A 140 11.41 4.62 -22.76
C ALA A 140 12.46 3.66 -23.31
N VAL A 141 13.46 3.30 -22.50
CA VAL A 141 14.49 2.36 -22.95
C VAL A 141 13.90 0.94 -22.86
N PRO A 142 13.86 0.17 -23.98
CA PRO A 142 13.38 -1.20 -23.95
C PRO A 142 14.10 -2.02 -22.87
N GLY A 143 13.34 -2.60 -21.94
CA GLY A 143 13.87 -3.41 -20.84
C GLY A 143 14.38 -2.64 -19.61
N LYS A 144 14.44 -1.30 -19.61
CA LYS A 144 14.77 -0.50 -18.42
C LYS A 144 13.62 0.37 -17.90
N GLY A 145 12.61 0.63 -18.74
CA GLY A 145 11.47 1.47 -18.38
C GLY A 145 11.69 2.95 -18.70
N ARG A 146 10.89 3.84 -18.12
CA ARG A 146 11.06 5.29 -18.28
C ARG A 146 11.72 5.87 -17.03
N ARG A 147 12.31 7.05 -17.19
CA ARG A 147 12.70 7.88 -16.06
C ARG A 147 11.57 8.86 -15.80
N ALA A 148 11.49 9.33 -14.57
CA ALA A 148 10.44 10.21 -14.12
C ALA A 148 9.01 9.64 -14.29
N ASP A 149 8.81 8.35 -14.02
CA ASP A 149 7.47 7.77 -14.02
C ASP A 149 6.66 8.24 -12.80
N GLU A 150 5.37 8.46 -13.01
CA GLU A 150 4.38 8.81 -11.99
C GLU A 150 4.09 7.57 -11.14
N VAL A 151 4.92 7.30 -10.12
CA VAL A 151 4.89 6.06 -9.34
C VAL A 151 4.93 6.28 -7.83
N GLY A 152 4.51 5.28 -7.06
CA GLY A 152 4.43 5.35 -5.60
C GLY A 152 4.10 4.02 -4.92
N GLU A 153 3.58 4.13 -3.69
CA GLU A 153 3.14 3.04 -2.79
C GLU A 153 4.25 2.13 -2.25
N PHE A 154 4.93 1.41 -3.12
CA PHE A 154 6.07 0.58 -2.78
C PHE A 154 7.27 0.94 -3.63
N TYR A 155 8.47 0.72 -3.09
CA TYR A 155 9.70 1.00 -3.80
C TYR A 155 10.67 -0.16 -3.62
N LEU A 156 10.96 -0.87 -4.71
CA LEU A 156 11.89 -1.99 -4.74
C LEU A 156 13.04 -1.68 -5.69
N MET A 157 14.25 -1.55 -5.16
CA MET A 157 15.46 -1.34 -5.96
C MET A 157 16.69 -1.90 -5.25
N HIS A 158 17.80 -1.93 -5.99
CA HIS A 158 19.08 -2.37 -5.45
C HIS A 158 19.61 -1.38 -4.38
N ARG A 159 20.31 -1.90 -3.38
CA ARG A 159 20.85 -1.11 -2.25
C ARG A 159 21.82 -0.02 -2.70
N LYS A 160 22.59 -0.27 -3.76
CA LYS A 160 23.49 0.75 -4.34
C LYS A 160 22.72 1.95 -4.89
N ASP A 161 21.57 1.71 -5.53
CA ASP A 161 20.71 2.77 -6.03
C ASP A 161 20.08 3.54 -4.86
N TRP A 162 19.60 2.82 -3.83
CA TRP A 162 19.07 3.44 -2.61
C TRP A 162 20.07 4.38 -1.91
N ALA A 163 21.36 4.03 -1.91
CA ALA A 163 22.40 4.87 -1.31
C ALA A 163 22.50 6.27 -1.95
N VAL A 164 22.10 6.39 -3.21
CA VAL A 164 22.06 7.66 -3.96
C VAL A 164 20.66 8.28 -3.93
N VAL A 165 19.62 7.47 -4.11
CA VAL A 165 18.23 7.92 -4.22
C VAL A 165 17.70 8.45 -2.89
N ALA A 166 17.92 7.76 -1.77
CA ALA A 166 17.36 8.18 -0.47
C ALA A 166 17.78 9.61 -0.02
N PRO A 167 19.06 10.02 -0.07
CA PRO A 167 19.43 11.40 0.24
C PRO A 167 18.88 12.41 -0.78
N LYS A 168 18.84 12.08 -2.08
CA LYS A 168 18.25 12.95 -3.11
C LYS A 168 16.76 13.14 -2.93
N TRP A 169 16.05 12.08 -2.53
CA TRP A 169 14.62 12.13 -2.25
C TRP A 169 14.31 13.12 -1.13
N TYR A 170 15.11 13.11 -0.07
CA TYR A 170 15.01 14.11 0.99
C TYR A 170 15.31 15.52 0.49
N GLN A 171 16.37 15.69 -0.31
CA GLN A 171 16.75 16.98 -0.90
C GLN A 171 15.65 17.58 -1.78
N HIS A 172 14.99 16.76 -2.61
CA HIS A 172 13.90 17.20 -3.50
C HIS A 172 12.58 17.46 -2.78
N SER A 173 12.41 16.94 -1.56
CA SER A 173 11.15 17.10 -0.82
C SER A 173 10.81 18.56 -0.54
N LEU A 174 11.78 19.38 -0.12
CA LEU A 174 11.54 20.79 0.22
C LEU A 174 11.22 21.66 -1.01
N PRO A 175 12.01 21.63 -2.11
CA PRO A 175 11.68 22.35 -3.35
C PRO A 175 10.30 22.00 -3.89
N VAL A 176 9.94 20.70 -3.95
CA VAL A 176 8.62 20.25 -4.39
C VAL A 176 7.52 20.83 -3.51
N MET A 177 7.67 20.73 -2.18
CA MET A 177 6.66 21.27 -1.27
C MET A 177 6.53 22.78 -1.34
N LYS A 178 7.64 23.51 -1.46
CA LYS A 178 7.60 24.96 -1.68
C LYS A 178 6.86 25.31 -2.97
N MET A 179 7.08 24.57 -4.05
CA MET A 179 6.39 24.79 -5.31
C MET A 179 4.88 24.52 -5.19
N MET A 180 4.50 23.41 -4.54
CA MET A 180 3.09 23.08 -4.29
C MET A 180 2.38 24.14 -3.44
N LEU A 181 3.07 24.74 -2.45
CA LEU A 181 2.50 25.76 -1.56
C LEU A 181 2.49 27.17 -2.16
N HIS A 182 3.54 27.57 -2.87
CA HIS A 182 3.73 28.96 -3.33
C HIS A 182 3.28 29.21 -4.78
N LYS A 183 3.06 28.14 -5.57
CA LYS A 183 2.49 28.25 -6.91
C LYS A 183 1.17 27.46 -7.04
N PRO A 184 0.16 27.68 -6.17
CA PRO A 184 -1.11 26.93 -6.21
C PRO A 184 -1.85 27.09 -7.56
N GLN A 185 -1.66 28.21 -8.25
CA GLN A 185 -2.25 28.51 -9.55
C GLN A 185 -1.86 27.50 -10.64
N LEU A 186 -0.62 26.97 -10.62
CA LEU A 186 -0.17 25.94 -11.57
C LEU A 186 -1.07 24.70 -11.52
N TRP A 187 -1.65 24.45 -10.35
CA TRP A 187 -2.51 23.30 -10.11
C TRP A 187 -4.01 23.64 -10.30
N GLN A 188 -4.42 24.87 -9.98
CA GLN A 188 -5.81 25.32 -10.12
C GLN A 188 -6.23 25.51 -11.58
N GLU A 189 -5.35 26.06 -12.43
CA GLU A 189 -5.65 26.35 -13.85
C GLU A 189 -5.96 25.10 -14.69
N ARG A 190 -5.53 23.93 -14.23
CA ARG A 190 -5.72 22.64 -14.89
C ARG A 190 -6.94 21.87 -14.38
N ASN A 191 -7.77 22.47 -13.52
CA ASN A 191 -8.94 21.84 -12.89
C ASN A 191 -8.59 20.59 -12.05
N LEU A 192 -7.36 20.55 -11.54
CA LEU A 192 -6.85 19.45 -10.73
C LEU A 192 -7.39 19.62 -9.31
N THR A 193 -8.49 18.94 -9.03
CA THR A 193 -9.16 18.92 -7.73
C THR A 193 -8.35 18.25 -6.61
N GLN A 194 -7.08 17.90 -6.85
CA GLN A 194 -6.31 16.98 -6.02
C GLN A 194 -4.93 17.50 -5.59
N THR A 195 -4.71 18.78 -5.31
CA THR A 195 -3.47 19.22 -4.65
C THR A 195 -3.41 18.77 -3.20
N LYS A 196 -3.12 17.49 -3.00
CA LYS A 196 -3.00 16.89 -1.69
C LYS A 196 -1.52 16.86 -1.30
N PRO A 197 -1.13 17.39 -0.12
CA PRO A 197 0.28 17.50 0.26
C PRO A 197 1.09 16.20 0.18
N TRP A 198 0.44 15.04 0.28
CA TRP A 198 1.14 13.76 0.19
C TRP A 198 1.66 13.39 -1.20
N TYR A 199 1.16 14.02 -2.27
CA TYR A 199 1.73 13.83 -3.61
C TYR A 199 3.16 14.35 -3.69
N GLY A 200 3.51 15.35 -2.87
CA GLY A 200 4.86 15.90 -2.81
C GLY A 200 5.95 14.87 -2.50
N GLU A 201 5.64 13.84 -1.70
CA GLU A 201 6.58 12.78 -1.36
C GLU A 201 6.88 11.89 -2.58
N MET A 202 5.86 11.52 -3.34
CA MET A 202 6.00 10.71 -4.55
C MET A 202 6.66 11.50 -5.68
N TYR A 203 6.30 12.77 -5.86
CA TYR A 203 6.98 13.65 -6.81
C TYR A 203 8.47 13.81 -6.48
N ALA A 204 8.82 14.05 -5.22
CA ALA A 204 10.22 14.14 -4.80
C ALA A 204 10.99 12.83 -4.99
N TYR A 205 10.34 11.68 -4.79
CA TYR A 205 10.92 10.36 -5.07
C TYR A 205 11.26 10.21 -6.54
N THR A 206 10.30 10.56 -7.39
CA THR A 206 10.47 10.40 -8.83
C THR A 206 11.56 11.33 -9.37
N LEU A 207 11.63 12.58 -8.90
CA LEU A 207 12.73 13.49 -9.26
C LEU A 207 14.09 12.92 -8.81
N ALA A 208 14.17 12.39 -7.59
CA ALA A 208 15.40 11.82 -7.05
C ALA A 208 15.91 10.59 -7.82
N THR A 209 15.00 9.70 -8.22
CA THR A 209 15.35 8.52 -9.04
C THR A 209 15.76 8.92 -10.45
N ALA A 210 15.06 9.87 -11.05
CA ALA A 210 15.39 10.39 -12.37
C ALA A 210 16.78 11.08 -12.37
N GLU A 211 17.09 11.88 -11.35
CA GLU A 211 18.43 12.49 -11.16
C GLU A 211 19.52 11.43 -10.93
N ALA A 212 19.20 10.36 -10.19
CA ALA A 212 20.12 9.26 -9.93
C ALA A 212 20.32 8.31 -11.13
N GLY A 213 19.61 8.53 -12.24
CA GLY A 213 19.67 7.66 -13.41
C GLY A 213 18.98 6.31 -13.24
N VAL A 214 18.09 6.19 -12.26
CA VAL A 214 17.29 4.99 -11.97
C VAL A 214 15.97 5.06 -12.74
N SER A 215 15.69 4.03 -13.55
CA SER A 215 14.45 3.94 -14.35
C SER A 215 13.40 3.07 -13.65
N HIS A 216 12.11 3.35 -13.83
CA HIS A 216 11.05 2.60 -13.20
C HIS A 216 10.47 1.50 -14.12
N LEU A 217 10.22 0.35 -13.51
CA LEU A 217 9.42 -0.75 -14.04
C LEU A 217 8.05 -0.69 -13.35
N ALA A 218 7.20 0.23 -13.81
CA ALA A 218 5.91 0.51 -13.18
C ALA A 218 4.93 -0.69 -13.29
N THR A 219 4.23 -0.99 -12.21
CA THR A 219 3.20 -2.04 -12.14
C THR A 219 1.80 -1.45 -11.98
N ASN A 220 0.75 -2.16 -12.42
CA ASN A 220 -0.64 -1.66 -12.40
C ASN A 220 -1.60 -2.49 -11.53
N SER A 221 -1.12 -3.53 -10.84
CA SER A 221 -1.96 -4.41 -10.00
C SER A 221 -1.18 -5.12 -8.89
N THR A 222 -0.06 -4.54 -8.47
CA THR A 222 0.71 -5.11 -7.35
C THR A 222 0.05 -4.77 -6.02
N VAL A 223 -0.62 -3.62 -5.96
CA VAL A 223 -1.26 -3.07 -4.77
C VAL A 223 -2.77 -3.08 -4.93
N PHE A 224 -3.47 -3.68 -3.97
CA PHE A 224 -4.91 -3.46 -3.77
C PHE A 224 -5.11 -2.30 -2.82
N HIS A 225 -5.88 -1.30 -3.24
CA HIS A 225 -6.34 -0.24 -2.36
C HIS A 225 -7.69 -0.63 -1.77
N MET A 226 -7.85 -0.58 -0.45
CA MET A 226 -9.18 -0.76 0.15
C MET A 226 -10.21 0.12 -0.57
N ARG A 227 -11.40 -0.44 -0.83
CA ARG A 227 -12.49 0.10 -1.66
C ARG A 227 -12.28 -0.01 -3.18
N TYR A 228 -11.06 -0.13 -3.67
CA TYR A 228 -10.75 -0.12 -5.10
C TYR A 228 -9.91 -1.32 -5.53
N TYR A 229 -10.54 -2.25 -6.24
CA TYR A 229 -9.87 -3.42 -6.79
C TYR A 229 -9.63 -3.28 -8.29
N HIS A 230 -8.38 -3.48 -8.71
CA HIS A 230 -8.00 -3.65 -10.10
C HIS A 230 -8.05 -5.13 -10.49
N PRO A 231 -8.77 -5.52 -11.55
CA PRO A 231 -9.06 -6.91 -11.89
C PRO A 231 -7.89 -7.70 -12.50
N HIS A 232 -6.63 -7.26 -12.34
CA HIS A 232 -5.49 -8.01 -12.88
C HIS A 232 -4.80 -8.83 -11.80
N GLY A 233 -5.35 -10.03 -11.56
CA GLY A 233 -4.66 -11.05 -10.78
C GLY A 233 -4.70 -10.85 -9.27
N ASP A 234 -3.79 -11.53 -8.58
CA ASP A 234 -3.75 -11.60 -7.12
C ASP A 234 -2.71 -10.60 -6.56
N PRO A 235 -3.13 -9.50 -5.91
CA PRO A 235 -2.23 -8.42 -5.51
C PRO A 235 -1.24 -8.89 -4.43
N HIS A 236 0.00 -8.38 -4.49
CA HIS A 236 1.04 -8.67 -3.51
C HIS A 236 0.84 -7.90 -2.22
N LEU A 237 0.26 -6.71 -2.30
CA LEU A 237 0.06 -5.80 -1.18
C LEU A 237 -1.42 -5.46 -1.03
N SER A 238 -1.90 -5.44 0.22
CA SER A 238 -3.13 -4.74 0.57
C SER A 238 -2.78 -3.42 1.24
N HIS A 239 -3.21 -2.31 0.64
CA HIS A 239 -3.06 -0.97 1.18
C HIS A 239 -4.40 -0.48 1.74
N TYR A 240 -4.45 -0.34 3.06
CA TYR A 240 -5.63 0.17 3.75
C TYR A 240 -5.58 1.70 3.89
N ALA A 241 -5.33 2.37 2.76
CA ALA A 241 -5.34 3.82 2.63
C ALA A 241 -6.70 4.43 2.97
N TRP A 242 -7.74 3.79 2.45
CA TRP A 242 -9.14 4.22 2.50
C TRP A 242 -9.96 3.35 3.46
N TYR A 243 -11.21 3.75 3.67
CA TYR A 243 -12.15 2.94 4.45
C TYR A 243 -12.60 1.70 3.68
N ALA A 244 -12.82 0.61 4.40
CA ALA A 244 -13.53 -0.56 3.92
C ALA A 244 -15.03 -0.39 4.17
N GLU A 245 -15.84 -0.80 3.19
CA GLU A 245 -17.29 -0.89 3.32
C GLU A 245 -17.77 -2.14 2.61
N VAL A 246 -18.50 -2.98 3.33
CA VAL A 246 -19.19 -4.16 2.81
C VAL A 246 -20.67 -3.96 3.11
N SER A 247 -21.47 -3.73 2.08
CA SER A 247 -22.90 -3.37 2.21
C SER A 247 -23.85 -4.47 1.74
N ASN A 248 -23.37 -5.42 0.93
CA ASN A 248 -24.19 -6.49 0.36
C ASN A 248 -23.92 -7.82 1.08
N MET A 249 -24.54 -7.99 2.24
CA MET A 249 -24.38 -9.16 3.11
C MET A 249 -25.69 -9.94 3.28
N SER A 250 -25.58 -11.14 3.86
CA SER A 250 -26.71 -12.04 4.13
C SER A 250 -27.81 -11.36 4.95
N ARG A 251 -28.99 -11.99 5.03
CA ARG A 251 -30.17 -11.46 5.72
C ARG A 251 -29.93 -11.09 7.20
N GLN A 252 -28.91 -11.67 7.84
CA GLN A 252 -28.50 -11.30 9.21
C GLN A 252 -28.01 -9.84 9.32
N TRP A 253 -27.61 -9.24 8.20
CA TRP A 253 -27.14 -7.87 8.07
C TRP A 253 -28.13 -6.94 7.36
N GLU A 254 -29.41 -7.33 7.23
CA GLU A 254 -30.42 -6.55 6.51
C GLU A 254 -30.49 -5.10 7.05
N GLY A 255 -30.24 -4.12 6.16
CA GLY A 255 -30.19 -2.69 6.49
C GLY A 255 -28.88 -2.20 7.16
N LYS A 256 -27.82 -3.02 7.20
CA LYS A 256 -26.52 -2.67 7.82
C LYS A 256 -25.36 -2.89 6.85
N SER A 257 -24.39 -1.97 6.85
CA SER A 257 -23.09 -2.19 6.23
C SER A 257 -22.01 -2.37 7.31
N TRP A 258 -21.05 -3.26 7.05
CA TRP A 258 -19.83 -3.32 7.84
C TRP A 258 -18.86 -2.28 7.29
N GLN A 259 -18.34 -1.44 8.17
CA GLN A 259 -17.42 -0.37 7.81
C GLN A 259 -16.23 -0.38 8.74
N TRP A 260 -15.05 -0.11 8.18
CA TRP A 260 -13.82 0.05 8.95
C TRP A 260 -12.94 1.11 8.34
N ASN A 261 -12.44 2.03 9.16
CA ASN A 261 -11.51 3.06 8.71
C ASN A 261 -10.39 3.22 9.74
N LYS A 262 -9.13 3.07 9.32
CA LYS A 262 -7.96 3.25 10.19
C LYS A 262 -7.96 4.57 10.95
N HIS A 263 -8.55 5.63 10.38
CA HIS A 263 -8.57 6.95 10.98
C HIS A 263 -9.41 7.03 12.27
N ASP A 264 -10.31 6.08 12.48
CA ASP A 264 -11.11 5.96 13.72
C ASP A 264 -10.30 5.33 14.88
N TYR A 265 -9.11 4.78 14.56
CA TYR A 265 -8.26 3.99 15.45
C TYR A 265 -6.88 4.63 15.69
N LYS A 266 -6.80 5.97 15.62
CA LYS A 266 -5.54 6.71 15.89
C LYS A 266 -4.99 6.45 17.30
N ASP A 267 -5.88 6.36 18.29
CA ASP A 267 -5.52 6.15 19.70
C ASP A 267 -5.67 4.69 20.15
N PHE A 268 -5.81 3.76 19.20
CA PHE A 268 -6.07 2.35 19.47
C PHE A 268 -4.93 1.70 20.25
N GLU A 269 -5.27 1.02 21.35
CA GLU A 269 -4.30 0.38 22.24
C GLU A 269 -4.26 -1.12 22.00
N VAL A 270 -3.32 -1.53 21.14
CA VAL A 270 -3.14 -2.93 20.73
C VAL A 270 -2.50 -3.81 21.79
N GLU A 271 -1.67 -3.24 22.68
CA GLU A 271 -0.91 -3.99 23.70
C GLU A 271 -1.63 -4.09 25.06
N LEU A 272 -2.93 -3.78 25.10
CA LEU A 272 -3.73 -4.07 26.29
C LEU A 272 -4.20 -5.51 26.26
N CYS A 273 -4.19 -6.16 27.43
CA CYS A 273 -4.81 -7.46 27.61
C CYS A 273 -6.32 -7.32 27.87
N PRO A 274 -7.13 -8.38 27.61
CA PRO A 274 -8.57 -8.35 27.89
C PRO A 274 -8.88 -7.95 29.33
N ARG A 275 -10.07 -7.42 29.65
CA ARG A 275 -11.27 -7.29 28.81
C ARG A 275 -11.24 -5.99 28.00
N TRP A 276 -11.34 -6.13 26.68
CA TRP A 276 -11.27 -5.00 25.75
C TRP A 276 -12.62 -4.31 25.54
N ASN A 277 -12.55 -3.04 25.15
CA ASN A 277 -13.65 -2.31 24.53
C ASN A 277 -13.38 -2.11 23.02
N ALA A 278 -14.25 -1.35 22.33
CA ALA A 278 -14.16 -1.15 20.88
C ALA A 278 -12.88 -0.44 20.38
N LYS A 279 -12.04 0.13 21.26
CA LYS A 279 -10.80 0.84 20.92
C LYS A 279 -9.54 0.16 21.45
N GLN A 280 -9.62 -1.10 21.87
CA GLN A 280 -8.53 -1.81 22.52
C GLN A 280 -8.42 -3.25 22.01
N GLY A 281 -7.20 -3.78 21.98
CA GLY A 281 -6.93 -5.20 21.77
C GLY A 281 -7.11 -5.68 20.33
N LEU A 282 -8.36 -5.77 19.86
CA LEU A 282 -8.72 -6.21 18.51
C LEU A 282 -9.67 -5.23 17.84
N PHE A 283 -9.56 -5.09 16.52
CA PHE A 283 -10.56 -4.40 15.72
C PHE A 283 -11.88 -5.20 15.68
N PRO A 284 -13.02 -4.53 15.41
CA PRO A 284 -14.30 -5.21 15.22
C PRO A 284 -14.20 -6.32 14.16
N ASP A 285 -14.78 -7.47 14.46
CA ASP A 285 -14.78 -8.61 13.54
C ASP A 285 -15.49 -8.24 12.22
N PRO A 286 -14.87 -8.47 11.06
CA PRO A 286 -15.55 -8.37 9.78
C PRO A 286 -16.55 -9.52 9.59
N PRO A 287 -17.49 -9.39 8.64
CA PRO A 287 -18.35 -10.51 8.24
C PRO A 287 -17.53 -11.69 7.71
N LEU A 288 -18.09 -12.90 7.83
CA LEU A 288 -17.53 -14.11 7.25
C LEU A 288 -17.65 -14.08 5.72
N PRO A 289 -16.71 -14.71 4.97
CA PRO A 289 -16.82 -14.82 3.53
C PRO A 289 -18.14 -15.44 3.04
N SER A 290 -18.73 -16.38 3.82
CA SER A 290 -20.02 -17.00 3.50
C SER A 290 -21.22 -16.06 3.68
N GLU A 291 -21.04 -14.93 4.36
CA GLU A 291 -22.08 -13.90 4.52
C GLU A 291 -22.06 -12.88 3.39
N LEU A 292 -21.02 -12.86 2.54
CA LEU A 292 -20.95 -11.97 1.38
C LEU A 292 -21.93 -12.45 0.30
N THR A 293 -22.73 -11.52 -0.23
CA THR A 293 -23.67 -11.82 -1.34
C THR A 293 -23.20 -11.26 -2.68
N THR A 294 -22.08 -10.53 -2.69
CA THR A 294 -21.44 -10.02 -3.90
C THR A 294 -20.87 -11.14 -4.76
N LYS A 295 -20.61 -10.85 -6.04
CA LYS A 295 -20.09 -11.80 -7.03
C LYS A 295 -18.99 -11.16 -7.86
N GLY A 296 -18.18 -11.99 -8.54
CA GLY A 296 -17.13 -11.51 -9.44
C GLY A 296 -16.14 -10.59 -8.75
N GLY A 297 -15.83 -9.47 -9.39
CA GLY A 297 -14.91 -8.45 -8.87
C GLY A 297 -15.29 -7.85 -7.52
N ASP A 298 -16.58 -7.61 -7.28
CA ASP A 298 -17.07 -7.07 -6.01
C ASP A 298 -16.82 -8.06 -4.85
N PHE A 299 -16.99 -9.36 -5.10
CA PHE A 299 -16.68 -10.38 -4.10
C PHE A 299 -15.18 -10.39 -3.76
N ILE A 300 -14.31 -10.24 -4.76
CA ILE A 300 -12.86 -10.17 -4.55
C ILE A 300 -12.49 -8.92 -3.76
N ARG A 301 -13.04 -7.75 -4.11
CA ARG A 301 -12.84 -6.50 -3.37
C ARG A 301 -13.27 -6.63 -1.92
N ASP A 302 -14.45 -7.18 -1.67
CA ASP A 302 -15.00 -7.33 -0.31
C ASP A 302 -14.16 -8.33 0.49
N LEU A 303 -13.75 -9.45 -0.14
CA LEU A 303 -12.87 -10.45 0.46
C LEU A 303 -11.50 -9.86 0.84
N LEU A 304 -10.88 -9.07 -0.04
CA LEU A 304 -9.62 -8.35 0.24
C LEU A 304 -9.78 -7.35 1.39
N SER A 305 -10.93 -6.69 1.48
CA SER A 305 -11.22 -5.70 2.51
C SER A 305 -11.35 -6.34 3.89
N ILE A 306 -12.10 -7.45 4.01
CA ILE A 306 -12.20 -8.18 5.28
C ILE A 306 -10.90 -8.89 5.65
N GLU A 307 -10.14 -9.39 4.66
CA GLU A 307 -8.85 -10.03 4.87
C GLU A 307 -7.85 -9.11 5.54
N ALA A 308 -7.78 -7.84 5.14
CA ALA A 308 -6.84 -6.89 5.72
C ALA A 308 -7.10 -6.66 7.23
N VAL A 309 -8.36 -6.53 7.65
CA VAL A 309 -8.69 -6.38 9.09
C VAL A 309 -8.49 -7.70 9.84
N ALA A 310 -8.85 -8.84 9.23
CA ALA A 310 -8.61 -10.16 9.80
C ALA A 310 -7.11 -10.46 10.02
N LEU A 311 -6.25 -10.02 9.11
CA LEU A 311 -4.79 -10.11 9.20
C LEU A 311 -4.22 -9.22 10.32
N LEU A 312 -4.73 -8.00 10.48
CA LEU A 312 -4.35 -7.11 11.57
C LEU A 312 -4.70 -7.73 12.93
N ASN A 313 -5.93 -8.24 13.08
CA ASN A 313 -6.34 -8.93 14.30
C ASN A 313 -5.51 -10.18 14.57
N GLU A 314 -5.16 -10.96 13.53
CA GLU A 314 -4.26 -12.10 13.70
C GLU A 314 -2.88 -11.67 14.19
N ALA A 315 -2.33 -10.59 13.63
CA ALA A 315 -1.05 -10.04 14.06
C ALA A 315 -1.06 -9.71 15.56
N PHE A 316 -2.11 -9.03 16.03
CA PHE A 316 -2.26 -8.63 17.43
C PHE A 316 -2.35 -9.86 18.35
N CYS A 317 -3.13 -10.86 17.94
CA CYS A 317 -3.24 -12.13 18.65
C CYS A 317 -1.91 -12.88 18.73
N ARG A 318 -1.22 -13.06 17.60
CA ARG A 318 -0.02 -13.88 17.48
C ARG A 318 1.20 -13.23 18.12
N LEU A 319 1.33 -11.91 18.02
CA LEU A 319 2.51 -11.18 18.48
C LEU A 319 2.35 -10.66 19.91
N HIS A 320 1.14 -10.29 20.34
CA HIS A 320 0.91 -9.79 21.69
C HIS A 320 0.05 -10.73 22.55
N HIS A 321 -1.24 -10.87 22.23
CA HIS A 321 -2.25 -11.37 23.17
C HIS A 321 -1.99 -12.80 23.65
N LEU A 322 -1.60 -13.71 22.75
CA LEU A 322 -1.34 -15.10 23.11
C LEU A 322 0.01 -15.33 23.80
N ARG A 323 0.89 -14.32 23.81
CA ARG A 323 2.26 -14.44 24.38
C ARG A 323 2.43 -13.69 25.68
N HIS A 324 1.72 -12.57 25.83
CA HIS A 324 1.97 -11.61 26.91
C HIS A 324 0.79 -11.44 27.88
N CYS A 325 -0.41 -11.95 27.56
CA CYS A 325 -1.60 -11.79 28.39
C CYS A 325 -1.91 -13.00 29.29
N SER A 326 -0.91 -13.52 30.01
CA SER A 326 -1.03 -14.75 30.81
C SER A 326 -2.15 -14.72 31.87
N LYS A 327 -2.39 -13.57 32.51
CA LYS A 327 -3.48 -13.40 33.49
C LYS A 327 -4.88 -13.51 32.88
N TYR A 328 -5.00 -13.33 31.56
CA TYR A 328 -6.25 -13.33 30.81
C TYR A 328 -6.28 -14.43 29.74
N ASP A 329 -5.46 -15.48 29.91
CA ASP A 329 -5.20 -16.49 28.88
C ASP A 329 -6.48 -17.09 28.30
N ALA A 330 -7.46 -17.44 29.13
CA ALA A 330 -8.74 -17.97 28.66
C ALA A 330 -9.50 -16.98 27.75
N ALA A 331 -9.63 -15.71 28.18
CA ALA A 331 -10.33 -14.68 27.41
C ALA A 331 -9.57 -14.32 26.13
N ALA A 332 -8.25 -14.21 26.20
CA ALA A 332 -7.39 -13.94 25.04
C ALA A 332 -7.49 -15.07 24.02
N ARG A 333 -7.42 -16.34 24.47
CA ARG A 333 -7.58 -17.51 23.60
C ARG A 333 -8.95 -17.59 22.95
N GLU A 334 -10.01 -17.29 23.70
CA GLU A 334 -11.38 -17.30 23.15
C GLU A 334 -11.53 -16.30 22.00
N GLN A 335 -11.11 -15.04 22.19
CA GLN A 335 -11.21 -14.02 21.14
C GLN A 335 -10.28 -14.34 19.97
N CYS A 336 -9.04 -14.75 20.24
CA CYS A 336 -8.10 -15.12 19.18
C CYS A 336 -8.50 -16.38 18.41
N ALA A 337 -9.27 -17.29 19.00
CA ALA A 337 -9.85 -18.44 18.29
C ALA A 337 -10.88 -18.01 17.24
N LYS A 338 -11.66 -16.96 17.50
CA LYS A 338 -12.60 -16.36 16.52
C LYS A 338 -11.85 -15.76 15.34
N VAL A 339 -10.79 -15.00 15.62
CA VAL A 339 -9.90 -14.43 14.60
C VAL A 339 -9.27 -15.53 13.74
N GLU A 340 -8.83 -16.63 14.37
CA GLU A 340 -8.26 -17.77 13.65
C GLU A 340 -9.30 -18.49 12.78
N GLN A 341 -10.53 -18.64 13.28
CA GLN A 341 -11.63 -19.22 12.50
C GLN A 341 -11.94 -18.37 11.26
N LEU A 342 -12.09 -17.06 11.42
CA LEU A 342 -12.32 -16.12 10.32
C LEU A 342 -11.20 -16.23 9.27
N ASN A 343 -9.93 -16.22 9.70
CA ASN A 343 -8.80 -16.36 8.78
C ASN A 343 -8.81 -17.70 8.03
N ARG A 344 -9.22 -18.81 8.67
CA ARG A 344 -9.40 -20.10 7.99
C ARG A 344 -10.52 -20.08 6.96
N GLU A 345 -11.60 -19.34 7.20
CA GLU A 345 -12.69 -19.17 6.23
C GLU A 345 -12.27 -18.32 5.04
N ILE A 346 -11.56 -17.21 5.28
CA ILE A 346 -10.99 -16.37 4.23
C ILE A 346 -10.00 -17.17 3.37
N ALA A 347 -9.12 -17.95 3.99
CA ALA A 347 -8.17 -18.81 3.26
C ALA A 347 -8.89 -19.84 2.37
N ARG A 348 -9.98 -20.45 2.87
CA ARG A 348 -10.82 -21.37 2.08
C ARG A 348 -11.50 -20.67 0.89
N ALA A 349 -12.01 -19.45 1.09
CA ALA A 349 -12.59 -18.65 0.01
C ALA A 349 -11.57 -18.34 -1.10
N TRP A 350 -10.35 -17.94 -0.71
CA TRP A 350 -9.26 -17.71 -1.67
C TRP A 350 -8.83 -18.98 -2.40
N GLN A 351 -8.74 -20.11 -1.70
CA GLN A 351 -8.43 -21.39 -2.33
C GLN A 351 -9.48 -21.74 -3.39
N GLY A 352 -10.76 -21.54 -3.07
CA GLY A 352 -11.86 -21.73 -4.02
C GLY A 352 -11.74 -20.84 -5.25
N LEU A 353 -11.43 -19.54 -5.08
CA LEU A 353 -11.23 -18.61 -6.20
C LEU A 353 -10.04 -19.00 -7.10
N ARG A 354 -8.90 -19.37 -6.49
CA ARG A 354 -7.69 -19.74 -7.24
C ARG A 354 -7.84 -21.06 -8.02
N GLN A 355 -8.75 -21.94 -7.61
CA GLN A 355 -9.02 -23.21 -8.28
C GLN A 355 -10.02 -23.09 -9.44
N GLN A 356 -10.71 -21.94 -9.60
CA GLN A 356 -11.63 -21.73 -10.72
C GLN A 356 -10.87 -21.58 -12.05
N PRO A 357 -11.42 -22.06 -13.19
CA PRO A 357 -10.82 -21.82 -14.50
C PRO A 357 -10.62 -20.32 -14.78
N GLY A 358 -9.38 -19.93 -15.09
CA GLY A 358 -8.97 -18.53 -15.29
C GLY A 358 -8.69 -17.74 -14.00
N GLY A 359 -8.99 -18.30 -12.83
CA GLY A 359 -8.64 -17.76 -11.51
C GLY A 359 -9.00 -16.27 -11.34
N LEU A 360 -8.09 -15.53 -10.69
CA LEU A 360 -8.21 -14.08 -10.47
C LEU A 360 -7.86 -13.23 -11.71
N HIS A 361 -7.41 -13.86 -12.79
CA HIS A 361 -6.99 -13.19 -14.03
C HIS A 361 -8.15 -13.07 -15.04
N CYS A 362 -9.24 -13.80 -14.81
CA CYS A 362 -10.38 -13.93 -15.72
C CYS A 362 -11.72 -13.71 -14.97
N VAL A 363 -11.95 -12.47 -14.51
CA VAL A 363 -13.12 -12.11 -13.71
C VAL A 363 -13.81 -10.87 -14.31
N ASP A 364 -15.14 -10.90 -14.33
CA ASP A 364 -15.95 -9.71 -14.62
C ASP A 364 -16.17 -8.90 -13.34
N MET A 365 -15.90 -7.60 -13.42
CA MET A 365 -16.19 -6.63 -12.36
C MET A 365 -17.62 -6.11 -12.42
N LEU A 366 -18.23 -6.11 -13.62
CA LEU A 366 -19.62 -5.68 -13.82
C LEU A 366 -20.55 -6.89 -13.91
N PRO A 367 -21.86 -6.71 -13.58
CA PRO A 367 -22.84 -7.76 -13.75
C PRO A 367 -22.86 -8.27 -15.20
N GLU A 368 -23.05 -9.58 -15.37
CA GLU A 368 -23.05 -10.23 -16.68
C GLU A 368 -24.01 -9.57 -17.70
N GLY A 369 -25.19 -9.12 -17.25
CA GLY A 369 -26.14 -8.39 -18.11
C GLY A 369 -25.63 -7.03 -18.61
N VAL A 370 -24.73 -6.39 -17.86
CA VAL A 370 -24.04 -5.15 -18.26
C VAL A 370 -22.91 -5.46 -19.23
N CYS A 371 -22.20 -6.59 -19.06
CA CYS A 371 -21.13 -7.02 -19.96
C CYS A 371 -21.62 -7.63 -21.28
N ARG A 372 -22.82 -8.24 -21.30
CA ARG A 372 -23.43 -8.85 -22.50
C ARG A 372 -24.15 -7.83 -23.41
N LYS A 373 -24.57 -6.66 -22.91
CA LYS A 373 -25.26 -5.63 -23.69
C LYS A 373 -24.26 -4.65 -24.32
N ASP A 374 -23.86 -4.93 -25.55
CA ASP A 374 -23.07 -4.08 -26.45
C ASP A 374 -21.68 -3.62 -25.93
N THR A 375 -21.28 -3.94 -24.71
CA THR A 375 -20.05 -3.48 -24.05
C THR A 375 -18.77 -4.06 -24.63
N CYS A 376 -18.79 -5.28 -25.17
CA CYS A 376 -17.60 -5.85 -25.82
C CYS A 376 -17.30 -5.23 -27.21
N HIS A 377 -18.24 -4.45 -27.78
CA HIS A 377 -18.12 -3.84 -29.11
C HIS A 377 -18.40 -2.32 -29.13
N MET A 378 -18.71 -1.71 -27.98
CA MET A 378 -19.08 -0.28 -27.90
C MET A 378 -17.85 0.65 -27.93
N LYS A 379 -17.95 1.70 -28.75
CA LYS A 379 -17.05 2.89 -28.73
C LYS A 379 -17.24 3.79 -27.49
N ARG A 380 -18.13 3.43 -26.55
CA ARG A 380 -18.56 4.30 -25.42
C ARG A 380 -17.72 4.14 -24.15
N LEU A 381 -17.16 2.97 -23.90
CA LEU A 381 -16.11 2.79 -22.89
C LEU A 381 -14.77 2.87 -23.60
N LYS A 382 -13.77 3.53 -22.99
CA LYS A 382 -12.40 3.50 -23.55
C LYS A 382 -11.94 2.04 -23.57
N TYR A 383 -11.15 1.66 -24.57
CA TYR A 383 -10.67 0.28 -24.76
C TYR A 383 -10.03 -0.31 -23.48
N SER A 384 -9.34 0.52 -22.71
CA SER A 384 -8.77 0.18 -21.40
C SER A 384 -9.83 -0.18 -20.34
N GLU A 385 -10.99 0.48 -20.33
CA GLU A 385 -12.08 0.22 -19.39
C GLU A 385 -12.78 -1.11 -19.72
N MET A 386 -13.03 -1.40 -20.99
CA MET A 386 -13.64 -2.68 -21.42
C MET A 386 -12.78 -3.89 -21.02
N ARG A 387 -11.46 -3.79 -21.27
CA ARG A 387 -10.48 -4.81 -20.87
C ARG A 387 -10.38 -5.00 -19.36
N ASN A 388 -10.80 -4.04 -18.56
CA ASN A 388 -10.72 -4.15 -17.11
C ASN A 388 -12.02 -4.72 -16.53
N TYR A 389 -13.20 -4.26 -16.98
CA TYR A 389 -14.43 -4.57 -16.25
C TYR A 389 -15.22 -5.80 -16.72
N CYS A 390 -15.01 -6.29 -17.95
CA CYS A 390 -15.81 -7.39 -18.54
C CYS A 390 -14.93 -8.48 -19.20
N ARG A 391 -13.81 -8.84 -18.57
CA ARG A 391 -12.80 -9.75 -19.16
C ARG A 391 -13.33 -11.11 -19.54
N LYS A 392 -14.08 -11.73 -18.63
CA LYS A 392 -14.57 -13.08 -18.82
C LYS A 392 -15.67 -13.10 -19.86
N THR A 393 -16.61 -12.15 -19.78
CA THR A 393 -17.71 -12.05 -20.75
C THR A 393 -17.22 -11.67 -22.15
N CYS A 394 -16.20 -10.83 -22.27
CA CYS A 394 -15.65 -10.37 -23.56
C CYS A 394 -14.45 -11.18 -24.08
N ASP A 395 -14.11 -12.31 -23.46
CA ASP A 395 -12.98 -13.18 -23.83
C ASP A 395 -11.62 -12.44 -23.88
N TYR A 396 -11.40 -11.54 -22.91
CA TYR A 396 -10.13 -10.82 -22.71
C TYR A 396 -9.29 -11.39 -21.58
N CYS A 397 -9.52 -12.65 -21.22
CA CYS A 397 -8.75 -13.32 -20.19
C CYS A 397 -7.33 -13.58 -20.70
N GLU A 398 -6.35 -12.89 -20.11
CA GLU A 398 -4.94 -13.16 -20.33
C GLU A 398 -4.49 -14.32 -19.43
N GLY A 399 -3.52 -15.10 -19.89
CA GLY A 399 -2.91 -16.17 -19.09
C GLY A 399 -2.17 -15.62 -17.86
N PRO A 400 -1.88 -16.49 -16.87
CA PRO A 400 -1.16 -16.11 -15.65
C PRO A 400 0.27 -15.63 -15.90
#